data_AF-A0AAP2PAU0-F1
#
_entry.id   AF-A0AAP2PAU0-F1
#
_cell.length_a   1.000
_cell.length_b   1.000
_cell.length_c   1.000
_cell.angle_alpha   90.00
_cell.angle_beta   90.00
_cell.angle_gamma   90.00
#
_symmetry.space_group_name_H-M   'P 1'
#
loop_
_entity.id
_entity.type
_entity.pdbx_description
1 polymer ?
#
loop_
_entity_poly.entity_id
_entity_poly.type
_entity_poly.pdbx_seq_one_letter_code
_entity_poly.pdbx_strand_id
1 'polypeptide(L)'
;MLRDDVPGWGVYRHSDGKLVKRCNTLAELVHEEPTNEPMSFSAFLDKAGYRPYETVADAYTVHVSTGEALPNDAYRTALEGVRYLIEVKADTQSGFYVLVDDNLTEYLIVLDLLQPLATHKRWVADGGGAGAGQA
;
A
#
# COMPACT_ATOMS: atom_id res chain seq x y z
N MET A 1 -5.93 -19.21 5.55
CA MET A 1 -4.69 -18.65 6.10
C MET A 1 -3.76 -18.32 4.96
N LEU A 2 -3.43 -17.05 4.74
CA LEU A 2 -2.30 -16.69 3.89
C LEU A 2 -1.03 -17.11 4.66
N ARG A 3 -0.18 -17.92 4.02
CA ARG A 3 1.10 -18.35 4.58
C ARG A 3 2.04 -17.15 4.72
N ASP A 4 2.87 -17.14 5.77
CA ASP A 4 3.92 -16.15 6.09
C ASP A 4 4.94 -15.93 4.95
N ASP A 5 4.93 -16.84 3.98
CA ASP A 5 5.92 -17.04 2.94
C ASP A 5 5.39 -16.72 1.53
N VAL A 6 4.28 -15.98 1.37
CA VAL A 6 3.84 -15.50 0.05
C VAL A 6 4.65 -14.25 -0.34
N PRO A 7 5.59 -14.36 -1.31
CA PRO A 7 6.30 -13.21 -1.83
C PRO A 7 5.29 -12.30 -2.53
N GLY A 8 5.26 -11.01 -2.20
CA GLY A 8 4.39 -10.04 -2.86
C GLY A 8 3.28 -9.42 -2.00
N TRP A 9 3.11 -9.85 -0.75
CA TRP A 9 2.20 -9.23 0.22
C TRP A 9 2.93 -8.72 1.46
N GLY A 10 2.52 -7.55 1.96
CA GLY A 10 3.08 -6.96 3.18
C GLY A 10 2.65 -5.53 3.42
N VAL A 11 2.83 -5.08 4.66
CA VAL A 11 2.75 -3.67 5.04
C VAL A 11 4.16 -3.16 5.28
N TYR A 12 4.52 -2.08 4.61
CA TYR A 12 5.85 -1.48 4.64
C TYR A 12 5.77 -0.06 5.17
N ARG A 13 6.83 0.42 5.80
CA ARG A 13 7.01 1.84 6.14
C ARG A 13 8.37 2.29 5.63
N HIS A 14 8.45 3.54 5.18
CA HIS A 14 9.73 4.11 4.79
C HIS A 14 10.61 4.32 6.02
N SER A 15 11.89 3.96 5.92
CA SER A 15 12.92 4.22 6.92
C SER A 15 14.28 4.20 6.23
N ASP A 16 15.10 5.23 6.47
CA ASP A 16 16.47 5.34 5.95
C ASP A 16 16.61 5.10 4.43
N GLY A 17 15.68 5.65 3.64
CA GLY A 17 15.70 5.55 2.17
C GLY A 17 15.21 4.22 1.61
N LYS A 18 14.61 3.35 2.45
CA LYS A 18 14.14 2.01 2.05
C LYS A 18 12.75 1.72 2.58
N LEU A 19 12.04 0.83 1.89
CA LEU A 19 10.81 0.24 2.40
C LEU A 19 11.14 -0.92 3.34
N VAL A 20 10.80 -0.79 4.61
CA VAL A 20 11.01 -1.81 5.63
C VAL A 20 9.68 -2.48 5.96
N LYS A 21 9.63 -3.81 5.84
CA LYS A 21 8.42 -4.59 6.15
C LYS A 21 8.11 -4.51 7.64
N ARG A 22 6.85 -4.20 7.98
CA ARG A 22 6.34 -4.12 9.36
C ARG A 22 5.59 -5.39 9.76
N CYS A 23 4.70 -5.85 8.89
CA CYS A 23 3.91 -7.07 9.06
C CYS A 23 3.47 -7.59 7.68
N ASN A 24 2.78 -8.73 7.65
CA ASN A 24 2.28 -9.32 6.41
C ASN A 24 0.93 -8.74 5.98
N THR A 25 0.08 -8.37 6.93
CA THR A 25 -1.29 -7.94 6.66
C THR A 25 -1.69 -6.69 7.44
N LEU A 26 -2.69 -5.95 6.92
CA LEU A 26 -3.29 -4.83 7.66
C LEU A 26 -4.01 -5.28 8.93
N ALA A 27 -4.45 -6.53 9.00
CA ALA A 27 -5.02 -7.10 10.22
C ALA A 27 -3.94 -7.26 11.31
N GLU A 28 -2.78 -7.83 10.97
CA GLU A 28 -1.62 -7.92 11.88
C GLU A 28 -1.10 -6.54 12.31
N LEU A 29 -1.25 -5.52 11.46
CA LEU A 29 -0.83 -4.17 11.80
C LEU A 29 -1.58 -3.63 13.04
N VAL A 30 -2.87 -3.97 13.19
CA VAL A 30 -3.76 -3.45 14.25
C VAL A 30 -4.13 -4.49 15.31
N HIS A 31 -3.69 -5.73 15.16
CA HIS A 31 -3.93 -6.79 16.12
C HIS A 31 -2.60 -7.39 16.58
N GLU A 32 -2.31 -7.33 17.87
CA GLU A 32 -1.07 -7.88 18.45
C GLU A 32 -1.04 -9.42 18.40
N GLU A 33 -2.21 -10.07 18.29
CA GLU A 33 -2.32 -11.52 18.10
C GLU A 33 -2.78 -11.86 16.69
N PRO A 34 -2.34 -13.00 16.12
CA PRO A 34 -2.84 -13.51 14.84
C PRO A 34 -4.36 -13.68 14.91
N THR A 35 -5.09 -12.78 14.26
CA THR A 35 -6.54 -12.84 14.16
C THR A 35 -6.95 -13.68 12.96
N ASN A 36 -7.90 -14.60 13.18
CA ASN A 36 -8.53 -15.37 12.11
C ASN A 36 -9.65 -14.58 11.40
N GLU A 37 -9.97 -13.37 11.87
CA GLU A 37 -10.99 -12.54 11.24
C GLU A 37 -10.43 -11.94 9.94
N PRO A 38 -11.00 -12.27 8.77
CA PRO A 38 -10.60 -11.63 7.53
C PRO A 38 -11.05 -10.17 7.56
N MET A 39 -10.09 -9.25 7.67
CA MET A 39 -10.34 -7.84 7.50
C MET A 39 -10.20 -7.48 6.02
N SER A 40 -11.28 -7.01 5.39
CA SER A 40 -11.18 -6.48 4.02
C SER A 40 -10.43 -5.14 4.03
N PHE A 41 -9.75 -4.85 2.93
CA PHE A 41 -9.06 -3.57 2.75
C PHE A 41 -10.01 -2.37 2.90
N SER A 42 -11.22 -2.45 2.32
CA SER A 42 -12.24 -1.41 2.46
C SER A 42 -12.66 -1.18 3.92
N ALA A 43 -12.88 -2.27 4.67
CA ALA A 43 -13.26 -2.17 6.07
C ALA A 43 -12.13 -1.57 6.93
N PHE A 44 -10.86 -1.85 6.58
CA PHE A 44 -9.72 -1.21 7.21
C PHE A 44 -9.71 0.30 6.94
N LEU A 45 -9.84 0.73 5.67
CA LEU A 45 -9.84 2.14 5.29
C LEU A 45 -10.95 2.92 6.00
N ASP A 46 -12.16 2.38 6.02
CA ASP A 46 -13.32 3.01 6.65
C ASP A 46 -13.10 3.17 8.16
N LYS A 47 -12.58 2.14 8.83
CA LYS A 47 -12.27 2.18 10.28
C LYS A 47 -11.10 3.09 10.60
N ALA A 48 -10.08 3.13 9.75
CA ALA A 48 -8.89 3.94 9.93
C ALA A 48 -9.06 5.40 9.49
N GLY A 49 -10.22 5.76 8.92
CA GLY A 49 -10.50 7.12 8.45
C GLY A 49 -9.65 7.49 7.24
N TYR A 50 -9.53 6.61 6.25
CA TYR A 50 -8.81 6.89 5.00
C TYR A 50 -9.77 7.03 3.83
N ARG A 51 -9.47 7.96 2.92
CA ARG A 51 -10.20 8.12 1.65
C ARG A 51 -9.25 8.07 0.46
N PRO A 52 -9.69 7.52 -0.68
CA PRO A 52 -8.89 7.55 -1.90
C PRO A 52 -8.61 9.01 -2.30
N TYR A 53 -7.37 9.27 -2.67
CA TYR A 53 -6.89 10.58 -3.11
C TYR A 53 -6.55 10.57 -4.60
N GLU A 54 -5.71 9.61 -5.02
CA GLU A 54 -5.25 9.50 -6.40
C GLU A 54 -4.98 8.04 -6.76
N THR A 55 -5.26 7.64 -8.00
CA THR A 55 -4.85 6.35 -8.57
C THR A 55 -3.96 6.60 -9.77
N VAL A 56 -2.77 5.99 -9.78
CA VAL A 56 -1.76 6.19 -10.82
C VAL A 56 -1.60 4.92 -11.65
N ALA A 57 -2.05 4.96 -12.91
CA ALA A 57 -1.82 3.92 -13.92
C ALA A 57 -2.21 2.49 -13.50
N ASP A 58 -3.19 2.35 -12.57
CA ASP A 58 -3.53 1.08 -11.89
C ASP A 58 -2.33 0.38 -11.23
N ALA A 59 -1.22 1.09 -11.05
CA ALA A 59 -0.03 0.63 -10.36
C ALA A 59 -0.20 0.79 -8.85
N TYR A 60 -0.76 1.91 -8.41
CA TYR A 60 -1.05 2.16 -7.00
C TYR A 60 -2.16 3.19 -6.81
N THR A 61 -2.81 3.10 -5.64
CA THR A 61 -3.78 4.08 -5.15
C THR A 61 -3.25 4.70 -3.87
N VAL A 62 -3.17 6.03 -3.82
CA VAL A 62 -2.87 6.79 -2.61
C VAL A 62 -4.17 7.05 -1.87
N HIS A 63 -4.22 6.66 -0.60
CA HIS A 63 -5.27 7.02 0.34
C HIS A 63 -4.71 8.01 1.36
N VAL A 64 -5.51 9.01 1.72
CA VAL A 64 -5.14 10.04 2.70
C VAL A 64 -6.01 9.93 3.94
N SER A 65 -5.40 10.12 5.11
CA SER A 65 -6.13 10.22 6.37
C SER A 65 -7.05 11.43 6.37
N THR A 66 -8.29 11.24 6.83
CA THR A 66 -9.27 12.32 7.02
C THR A 66 -9.11 13.07 8.33
N GLY A 67 -8.22 12.60 9.21
CA GLY A 67 -8.07 13.12 10.58
C GLY A 67 -9.24 12.75 11.50
N GLU A 68 -10.10 11.81 11.09
CA GLU A 68 -11.16 11.27 11.94
C GLU A 68 -10.56 10.50 13.14
N ALA A 69 -11.30 10.46 14.25
CA ALA A 69 -10.85 9.79 15.45
C ALA A 69 -10.75 8.27 15.22
N LEU A 70 -9.57 7.71 15.51
CA LEU A 70 -9.33 6.28 15.36
C LEU A 70 -10.12 5.47 16.40
N PRO A 71 -10.62 4.28 16.02
CA PRO A 71 -11.64 3.56 16.78
C PRO A 71 -11.13 2.97 18.11
N ASN A 72 -9.84 2.68 18.23
CA ASN A 72 -9.23 2.14 19.44
C ASN A 72 -7.72 2.44 19.52
N ASP A 73 -7.09 2.08 20.64
CA ASP A 73 -5.66 2.29 20.89
C ASP A 73 -4.76 1.53 19.92
N ALA A 74 -5.19 0.37 19.43
CA ALA A 74 -4.40 -0.43 18.50
C ALA A 74 -4.27 0.28 17.15
N TYR A 75 -5.37 0.82 16.60
CA TYR A 75 -5.33 1.68 15.41
C TYR A 75 -4.50 2.94 15.65
N ARG A 76 -4.65 3.59 16.80
CA ARG A 76 -3.86 4.79 17.16
C ARG A 76 -2.36 4.50 17.13
N THR A 77 -1.94 3.42 17.76
CA THR A 77 -0.53 3.04 17.87
C THR A 77 0.02 2.61 16.51
N ALA A 78 -0.73 1.81 15.78
CA ALA A 78 -0.35 1.28 14.48
C ALA A 78 -0.16 2.37 13.41
N LEU A 79 -1.00 3.41 13.45
CA LEU A 79 -1.08 4.47 12.44
C LEU A 79 -0.56 5.81 12.96
N GLU A 80 0.17 5.80 14.07
CA GLU A 80 0.74 7.02 14.64
C GLU A 80 1.63 7.74 13.63
N GLY A 81 1.28 9.00 13.35
CA GLY A 81 1.97 9.87 12.41
C GLY A 81 1.72 9.55 10.92
N VAL A 82 1.00 8.47 10.60
CA VAL A 82 0.75 8.05 9.22
C VAL A 82 -0.32 8.94 8.59
N ARG A 83 0.04 9.63 7.51
CA ARG A 83 -0.88 10.48 6.74
C ARG A 83 -1.37 9.81 5.47
N TYR A 84 -0.52 9.02 4.83
CA TYR A 84 -0.84 8.35 3.58
C TYR A 84 -0.69 6.85 3.71
N LEU A 85 -1.63 6.14 3.09
CA LEU A 85 -1.59 4.70 2.89
C LEU A 85 -1.65 4.44 1.40
N ILE A 86 -0.62 3.82 0.85
CA ILE A 86 -0.54 3.54 -0.59
C ILE A 86 -0.81 2.05 -0.81
N GLU A 87 -1.89 1.73 -1.50
CA GLU A 87 -2.17 0.40 -2.02
C GLU A 87 -1.39 0.21 -3.32
N VAL A 88 -0.42 -0.70 -3.34
CA VAL A 88 0.39 -1.01 -4.52
C VAL A 88 -0.06 -2.32 -5.14
N LYS A 89 -0.42 -2.29 -6.43
CA LYS A 89 -0.87 -3.44 -7.22
C LYS A 89 0.22 -3.86 -8.20
N ALA A 90 1.15 -4.68 -7.71
CA ALA A 90 2.24 -5.18 -8.54
C ALA A 90 1.71 -6.08 -9.66
N ASP A 91 0.86 -7.05 -9.31
CA ASP A 91 0.22 -7.98 -10.25
C ASP A 91 -1.18 -8.40 -9.74
N THR A 92 -1.85 -9.33 -10.43
CA THR A 92 -3.21 -9.79 -10.06
C THR A 92 -3.25 -10.66 -8.80
N GLN A 93 -2.09 -11.12 -8.32
CA GLN A 93 -1.92 -12.04 -7.21
C GLN A 93 -1.08 -11.46 -6.06
N SER A 94 -0.48 -10.28 -6.23
CA SER A 94 0.44 -9.63 -5.30
C SER A 94 0.10 -8.16 -5.11
N GLY A 95 -0.20 -7.78 -3.88
CA GLY A 95 -0.43 -6.40 -3.48
C GLY A 95 0.25 -6.10 -2.14
N PHE A 96 0.87 -4.94 -2.03
CA PHE A 96 1.46 -4.50 -0.76
C PHE A 96 1.03 -3.08 -0.41
N TYR A 97 1.10 -2.77 0.87
CA TYR A 97 0.68 -1.49 1.42
C TYR A 97 1.90 -0.73 1.91
N VAL A 98 1.97 0.57 1.63
CA VAL A 98 3.04 1.44 2.15
C VAL A 98 2.42 2.50 3.05
N LEU A 99 2.84 2.52 4.32
CA LEU A 99 2.53 3.55 5.30
C LEU A 99 3.53 4.69 5.12
N VAL A 100 3.02 5.91 5.00
CA VAL A 100 3.83 7.12 4.87
C VAL A 100 3.38 8.15 5.88
N ASP A 101 4.35 8.70 6.60
CA ASP A 101 4.11 9.66 7.66
C ASP A 101 3.68 11.01 7.09
N ASP A 102 3.23 11.93 7.96
CA ASP A 102 2.98 13.33 7.60
C ASP A 102 4.30 14.10 7.35
N ASN A 103 5.05 13.65 6.34
CA ASN A 103 6.32 14.19 5.92
C ASN A 103 6.39 14.22 4.39
N LEU A 104 6.40 15.42 3.82
CA LEU A 104 6.44 15.63 2.37
C LEU A 104 7.67 14.97 1.72
N THR A 105 8.83 15.00 2.37
CA THR A 105 10.05 14.40 1.83
C THR A 105 9.92 12.89 1.73
N GLU A 106 9.40 12.23 2.77
CA GLU A 106 9.16 10.79 2.73
C GLU A 106 8.13 10.40 1.68
N TYR A 107 7.07 11.18 1.57
CA TYR A 107 6.06 11.00 0.53
C TYR A 107 6.66 11.04 -0.88
N LEU A 108 7.47 12.05 -1.19
CA LEU A 108 8.11 12.16 -2.49
C LEU A 108 9.10 11.02 -2.75
N ILE A 109 9.86 10.57 -1.75
CA ILE A 109 10.76 9.42 -1.88
C ILE A 109 9.98 8.15 -2.20
N VAL A 110 8.89 7.88 -1.49
CA VAL A 110 8.06 6.70 -1.75
C VAL A 110 7.45 6.76 -3.14
N LEU A 111 6.97 7.92 -3.61
CA LEU A 111 6.47 8.05 -4.98
C LEU A 111 7.56 7.79 -6.03
N ASP A 112 8.77 8.26 -5.81
CA ASP A 112 9.91 8.02 -6.72
C ASP A 112 10.26 6.52 -6.80
N LEU A 113 10.23 5.81 -5.67
CA LEU A 113 10.41 4.36 -5.63
C LEU A 113 9.33 3.59 -6.42
N LEU A 114 8.10 4.12 -6.49
CA LEU A 114 6.98 3.51 -7.20
C LEU A 114 6.89 3.91 -8.68
N GLN A 115 7.62 4.95 -9.11
CA GLN A 115 7.59 5.49 -10.46
C GLN A 115 7.96 4.47 -11.56
N PRO A 116 8.92 3.56 -11.37
CA PRO A 116 9.21 2.51 -12.35
C PRO A 116 8.02 1.57 -12.59
N LEU A 117 7.26 1.22 -11.55
CA LEU A 117 6.08 0.37 -11.66
C LEU A 117 4.97 1.07 -12.46
N ALA A 118 4.69 2.34 -12.15
CA ALA A 118 3.71 3.14 -12.88
C ALA A 118 4.08 3.28 -14.37
N THR A 119 5.36 3.51 -14.67
CA THR A 119 5.87 3.59 -16.05
C THR A 119 5.67 2.27 -16.78
N HIS A 120 6.00 1.15 -16.15
CA HIS A 120 5.81 -0.18 -16.73
C HIS A 120 4.32 -0.47 -17.02
N LYS A 121 3.42 -0.19 -16.07
CA LYS A 121 1.97 -0.41 -16.27
C LYS A 121 1.40 0.42 -17.42
N ARG A 122 1.82 1.69 -17.56
CA ARG A 122 1.45 2.54 -18.70
C ARG A 122 1.92 1.94 -20.02
N TRP A 123 3.19 1.53 -20.10
CA TRP A 123 3.75 0.93 -21.31
C TRP A 123 3.03 -0.35 -21.73
N VAL A 124 2.65 -1.21 -20.77
CA VAL A 124 1.85 -2.41 -21.04
C VAL A 124 0.45 -2.04 -21.54
N ALA A 125 -0.21 -1.06 -20.91
CA ALA A 125 -1.54 -0.60 -21.30
C ALA A 125 -1.57 0.02 -22.72
N ASP A 126 -0.50 0.72 -23.09
CA ASP A 126 -0.33 1.35 -24.42
C ASP A 126 0.05 0.34 -25.52
N GLY A 127 0.11 -0.96 -25.21
CA GLY A 127 0.35 -2.01 -26.21
C GLY A 127 1.83 -2.18 -26.61
N GLY A 128 2.77 -1.72 -25.78
CA GLY A 128 4.21 -1.70 -26.07
C GLY A 128 4.89 -3.03 -26.43
N GLY A 129 4.18 -4.16 -26.37
CA GLY A 129 4.66 -5.49 -26.79
C GLY A 129 4.10 -6.03 -28.11
N ALA A 130 3.13 -5.38 -28.77
CA ALA A 130 2.52 -5.88 -30.00
C ALA A 130 2.98 -5.07 -31.22
N GLY A 131 4.26 -5.20 -31.58
CA GLY A 131 4.82 -4.47 -32.73
C GLY A 131 6.18 -4.95 -33.25
N ALA A 132 6.67 -6.13 -32.83
CA ALA A 132 7.90 -6.71 -33.34
C ALA A 132 7.69 -8.17 -33.73
N GLY A 133 7.07 -8.40 -34.89
CA GLY A 133 6.98 -9.73 -35.49
C GLY A 133 5.64 -10.06 -36.10
N GLN A 134 5.28 -9.38 -37.18
CA GLN A 134 4.49 -9.95 -38.27
C GLN A 134 4.77 -9.07 -39.50
N ALA A 135 5.85 -9.44 -40.19
CA ALA A 135 6.14 -9.06 -41.57
C ALA A 135 5.91 -10.31 -42.44
#